data_AF-A0A1G4YTK3-F1
#
_entry.id   AF-A0A1G4YTK3-F1
#
_cell.length_a   1.000
_cell.length_b   1.000
_cell.length_c   1.000
_cell.angle_alpha   90.00
_cell.angle_beta   90.00
_cell.angle_gamma   90.00
#
_symmetry.space_group_name_H-M   'P 1'
#
loop_
_entity.id
_entity.type
_entity.pdbx_description
1 polymer ?
#
loop_
_entity_poly.entity_id
_entity_poly.type
_entity_poly.pdbx_seq_one_letter_code
_entity_poly.pdbx_strand_id
1 'polypeptide(L)'
;MGAPVPPARPSRALVPAAVAVVVLSVLGLVLLVRGPGVDVGDCVTAGDREVVVVGCDDPAATFQVVGVLDDVPAVDSQPACLAVFPRTTASYSDGGLSREPSRVLCLVAA
;
A
#
# COMPACT_ATOMS: atom_id res chain seq x y z
N MET A 1 26.31 -50.50 2.81
CA MET A 1 27.03 -49.67 3.80
C MET A 1 26.59 -48.23 3.58
N GLY A 2 25.56 -47.77 4.28
CA GLY A 2 25.04 -46.39 4.18
C GLY A 2 25.55 -45.57 5.36
N ALA A 3 26.18 -44.43 5.09
CA ALA A 3 26.67 -43.50 6.11
C ALA A 3 25.49 -42.67 6.67
N PRO A 4 25.47 -42.35 7.98
CA PRO A 4 24.42 -41.54 8.57
C PRO A 4 24.59 -40.06 8.17
N VAL A 5 23.52 -39.46 7.65
CA VAL A 5 23.43 -38.01 7.38
C VAL A 5 23.39 -37.27 8.72
N PRO A 6 24.29 -36.31 8.98
CA PRO A 6 24.28 -35.55 10.23
C PRO A 6 23.06 -34.63 10.30
N PRO A 7 22.44 -34.47 11.49
CA PRO A 7 21.36 -33.50 11.66
C PRO A 7 21.93 -32.08 11.56
N ALA A 8 21.46 -31.31 10.57
CA ALA A 8 21.74 -29.89 10.46
C ALA A 8 21.21 -29.17 11.70
N ARG A 9 22.11 -28.57 12.49
CA ARG A 9 21.74 -27.71 13.62
C ARG A 9 21.04 -26.46 13.08
N PRO A 10 19.80 -26.15 13.49
CA PRO A 10 19.18 -24.89 13.11
C PRO A 10 19.93 -23.75 13.79
N SER A 11 20.60 -22.94 12.97
CA SER A 11 21.31 -21.73 13.38
C SER A 11 20.30 -20.73 13.96
N ARG A 12 20.50 -20.35 15.23
CA ARG A 12 19.68 -19.39 15.99
C ARG A 12 19.54 -18.00 15.34
N ALA A 13 20.25 -17.72 14.25
CA ALA A 13 20.20 -16.48 13.48
C ALA A 13 19.00 -16.39 12.51
N LEU A 14 18.29 -17.50 12.24
CA LEU A 14 17.08 -17.49 11.39
C LEU A 14 15.80 -17.08 12.14
N VAL A 15 15.84 -17.16 13.48
CA VAL A 15 14.71 -16.80 14.34
C VAL A 15 14.34 -15.31 14.21
N PRO A 16 15.26 -14.33 14.26
CA PRO A 16 14.88 -12.92 14.12
C PRO A 16 14.34 -12.59 12.72
N ALA A 17 14.86 -13.22 11.67
CA ALA A 17 14.37 -13.02 10.30
C ALA A 17 12.95 -13.58 10.13
N ALA A 18 12.69 -14.79 10.64
CA ALA A 18 11.35 -15.37 10.63
C ALA A 18 10.36 -14.56 11.46
N VAL A 19 10.78 -14.03 12.62
CA VAL A 19 9.96 -13.14 13.45
C VAL A 19 9.68 -11.83 12.72
N ALA A 20 10.66 -11.23 12.04
CA ALA A 20 10.45 -10.00 11.26
C ALA A 20 9.45 -10.22 10.12
N VAL A 21 9.57 -11.33 9.38
CA VAL A 21 8.64 -11.70 8.31
C VAL A 21 7.24 -11.94 8.88
N VAL A 22 7.13 -12.63 10.01
CA VAL A 22 5.84 -12.87 10.67
C VAL A 22 5.24 -11.57 11.20
N VAL A 23 6.03 -10.67 11.79
CA VAL A 23 5.55 -9.36 12.26
C VAL A 23 5.10 -8.50 11.10
N LEU A 24 5.84 -8.46 9.98
CA LEU A 24 5.43 -7.78 8.75
C LEU A 24 4.14 -8.39 8.17
N SER A 25 4.04 -9.71 8.16
CA SER A 25 2.85 -10.42 7.66
C SER A 25 1.63 -10.18 8.55
N VAL A 26 1.84 -10.15 9.87
CA VAL A 26 0.78 -9.89 10.86
C VAL A 26 0.38 -8.41 10.85
N LEU A 27 1.32 -7.47 10.68
CA LEU A 27 1.00 -6.06 10.43
C LEU A 27 0.17 -5.92 9.15
N GLY A 28 0.60 -6.55 8.05
CA GLY A 28 -0.16 -6.57 6.80
C GLY A 28 -1.57 -7.13 6.98
N LEU A 29 -1.72 -8.23 7.74
CA LEU A 29 -3.02 -8.85 8.01
C LEU A 29 -3.90 -8.02 8.95
N VAL A 30 -3.33 -7.33 9.94
CA VAL A 30 -4.07 -6.46 10.87
C VAL A 30 -4.52 -5.18 10.18
N LEU A 31 -3.76 -4.68 9.19
CA LEU A 31 -4.17 -3.59 8.29
C LEU A 31 -5.30 -4.00 7.33
N LEU A 32 -5.41 -5.29 6.97
CA LEU A 32 -6.49 -5.81 6.12
C LEU A 32 -7.86 -5.91 6.84
N VAL A 33 -7.89 -5.90 8.18
CA VAL A 33 -9.13 -6.12 8.97
C VAL A 33 -9.75 -4.80 9.47
N ARG A 34 -9.02 -3.67 9.40
CA ARG A 34 -9.55 -2.33 9.61
C ARG A 34 -9.26 -1.54 8.35
N GLY A 35 -10.30 -1.25 7.54
CA GLY A 35 -10.16 -0.58 6.25
C GLY A 35 -9.10 0.53 6.29
N PRO A 36 -8.09 0.51 5.41
CA PRO A 36 -6.95 1.39 5.53
C PRO A 36 -7.43 2.80 5.24
N GLY A 37 -7.45 3.64 6.27
CA GLY A 37 -7.43 5.08 6.06
C GLY A 37 -6.09 5.39 5.42
N VAL A 38 -6.04 5.47 4.10
CA VAL A 38 -4.86 5.94 3.38
C VAL A 38 -4.74 7.44 3.64
N ASP A 39 -3.71 7.84 4.35
CA ASP A 39 -3.53 9.21 4.81
C ASP A 39 -2.50 9.97 3.97
N VAL A 40 -2.53 11.29 4.09
CA VAL A 40 -1.56 12.15 3.40
C VAL A 40 -0.15 11.86 3.93
N GLY A 41 0.78 11.62 3.02
CA GLY A 41 2.17 11.26 3.31
C GLY A 41 2.45 9.77 3.12
N ASP A 42 1.43 8.93 3.07
CA ASP A 42 1.59 7.48 2.86
C ASP A 42 2.13 7.18 1.46
N CYS A 43 3.08 6.25 1.39
CA CYS A 43 3.53 5.69 0.14
C CYS A 43 2.71 4.46 -0.20
N VAL A 44 2.31 4.36 -1.46
CA VAL A 44 1.39 3.34 -1.91
C VAL A 44 1.87 2.72 -3.21
N THR A 45 1.49 1.47 -3.40
CA THR A 45 1.60 0.79 -4.67
C THR A 45 0.21 0.67 -5.28
N ALA A 46 0.09 0.98 -6.57
CA ALA A 46 -1.15 0.83 -7.31
C ALA A 46 -1.12 -0.54 -8.02
N GLY A 47 -1.93 -1.49 -7.52
CA GLY A 47 -2.21 -2.75 -8.21
C GLY A 47 -3.36 -2.59 -9.22
N ASP A 48 -3.71 -3.68 -9.89
CA ASP A 48 -4.74 -3.67 -10.94
C ASP A 48 -6.12 -3.14 -10.48
N ARG A 49 -6.43 -3.19 -9.17
CA ARG A 49 -7.71 -2.74 -8.60
C ARG A 49 -7.66 -2.24 -7.15
N GLU A 50 -6.48 -2.10 -6.56
CA GLU A 50 -6.36 -1.77 -5.14
C GLU A 50 -5.11 -0.94 -4.89
N VAL A 51 -5.24 0.03 -3.98
CA VAL A 51 -4.13 0.79 -3.44
C VAL A 51 -3.71 0.16 -2.13
N VAL A 52 -2.45 -0.28 -2.08
CA VAL A 52 -1.87 -0.88 -0.88
C VAL A 52 -0.82 0.06 -0.32
N VAL A 53 -0.95 0.39 0.97
CA VAL A 53 0.05 1.19 1.70
C VAL A 53 1.31 0.36 1.89
N VAL A 54 2.46 0.92 1.50
CA VAL A 54 3.79 0.33 1.61
C VAL A 54 4.74 1.31 2.30
N GLY A 55 5.91 0.84 2.72
CA GLY A 55 6.94 1.74 3.25
C GLY A 55 7.46 2.66 2.13
N CYS A 56 7.72 3.93 2.44
CA CYS A 56 8.30 4.85 1.45
C CYS A 56 9.71 4.47 0.99
N ASP A 57 10.44 3.67 1.78
CA ASP A 57 11.73 3.11 1.41
C ASP A 57 11.60 1.77 0.64
N ASP A 58 10.38 1.28 0.42
CA ASP A 58 10.13 0.04 -0.32
C ASP A 58 10.25 0.28 -1.83
N PRO A 59 11.00 -0.54 -2.59
CA PRO A 59 11.10 -0.39 -4.04
C PRO A 59 9.75 -0.57 -4.79
N ALA A 60 8.72 -1.08 -4.12
CA ALA A 60 7.36 -1.19 -4.66
C ALA A 60 6.52 0.10 -4.48
N ALA A 61 7.02 1.11 -3.75
CA ALA A 61 6.37 2.40 -3.56
C ALA A 61 6.40 3.21 -4.87
N THR A 62 5.32 3.12 -5.65
CA THR A 62 5.22 3.81 -6.94
C THR A 62 4.66 5.23 -6.79
N PHE A 63 3.87 5.47 -5.74
CA PHE A 63 3.19 6.73 -5.52
C PHE A 63 3.23 7.16 -4.05
N GLN A 64 3.11 8.46 -3.81
CA GLN A 64 2.86 9.04 -2.49
C GLN A 64 1.54 9.80 -2.51
N VAL A 65 0.77 9.67 -1.42
CA VAL A 65 -0.50 10.37 -1.23
C VAL A 65 -0.21 11.80 -0.79
N VAL A 66 -0.57 12.76 -1.62
CA VAL A 66 -0.40 14.20 -1.31
C VAL A 66 -1.68 14.87 -0.84
N GLY A 67 -2.81 14.20 -1.03
CA GLY A 67 -4.12 14.72 -0.68
C GLY A 67 -5.18 13.64 -0.67
N VAL A 68 -6.22 13.88 0.12
CA VAL A 68 -7.44 13.09 0.17
C VAL A 68 -8.60 14.06 -0.02
N LEU A 69 -9.50 13.74 -0.93
CA LEU A 69 -10.73 14.49 -1.17
C LEU A 69 -11.91 13.58 -0.87
N ASP A 70 -12.82 14.04 -0.02
CA ASP A 70 -14.08 13.35 0.27
C ASP A 70 -15.21 13.89 -0.61
N ASP A 71 -16.26 13.08 -0.77
CA ASP A 71 -17.47 13.43 -1.52
C ASP A 71 -17.23 13.85 -2.99
N VAL A 72 -16.21 13.28 -3.63
CA VAL A 72 -15.90 13.53 -5.05
C VAL A 72 -16.38 12.35 -5.91
N PRO A 73 -17.17 12.59 -6.98
CA PRO A 73 -17.49 11.54 -7.94
C PRO A 73 -16.22 10.92 -8.53
N ALA A 74 -16.14 9.59 -8.60
CA ALA A 74 -14.92 8.91 -9.06
C ALA A 74 -14.49 9.34 -10.48
N VAL A 75 -15.46 9.64 -11.35
CA VAL A 75 -15.23 10.18 -12.71
C VAL A 75 -14.56 11.57 -12.72
N ASP A 76 -14.67 12.33 -11.64
CA ASP A 76 -14.13 13.69 -11.50
C ASP A 76 -12.87 13.71 -10.61
N SER A 77 -12.36 12.54 -10.20
CA SER A 77 -11.23 12.39 -9.28
C SER A 77 -9.97 13.16 -9.73
N GLN A 78 -9.50 12.91 -10.95
CA GLN A 78 -8.29 13.54 -11.48
C GLN A 78 -8.40 15.07 -11.62
N PRO A 79 -9.44 15.64 -12.27
CA PRO A 79 -9.57 17.09 -12.34
C PRO A 79 -9.76 17.75 -10.96
N ALA A 80 -10.48 17.12 -10.03
CA ALA A 80 -10.62 17.62 -8.67
C ALA A 80 -9.27 17.65 -7.92
N CYS A 81 -8.50 16.58 -8.01
CA CYS A 81 -7.16 16.54 -7.44
C CYS A 81 -6.24 17.61 -8.04
N LEU A 82 -6.21 17.78 -9.35
CA LEU A 82 -5.38 18.80 -10.01
C LEU A 82 -5.77 20.23 -9.61
N ALA A 83 -7.04 20.49 -9.31
CA ALA A 83 -7.51 21.80 -8.88
C ALA A 83 -6.99 22.20 -7.48
N VAL A 84 -6.87 21.22 -6.57
CA VAL A 84 -6.45 21.46 -5.17
C VAL A 84 -4.96 21.20 -4.97
N PHE A 85 -4.44 20.16 -5.63
CA PHE A 85 -3.06 19.68 -5.56
C PHE A 85 -2.44 19.68 -6.98
N PRO A 86 -1.92 20.82 -7.47
CA PRO A 86 -1.44 20.94 -8.85
C PRO A 86 -0.25 20.03 -9.22
N ARG A 87 0.38 19.39 -8.24
CA ARG A 87 1.49 18.45 -8.45
C ARG A 87 1.02 17.01 -8.64
N THR A 88 -0.27 16.73 -8.45
CA THR A 88 -0.84 15.39 -8.62
C THR A 88 -0.56 14.84 -10.02
N THR A 89 -0.03 13.62 -10.08
CA THR A 89 0.23 12.89 -11.33
C THR A 89 -0.78 11.78 -11.57
N ALA A 90 -1.48 11.31 -10.54
CA ALA A 90 -2.52 10.29 -10.63
C ALA A 90 -3.58 10.46 -9.53
N SER A 91 -4.78 9.93 -9.75
CA SER A 91 -5.83 9.85 -8.75
C SER A 91 -6.36 8.44 -8.62
N TYR A 92 -6.81 8.08 -7.43
CA TYR A 92 -7.44 6.79 -7.17
C TYR A 92 -8.78 6.96 -6.45
N SER A 93 -9.76 6.15 -6.83
CA SER A 93 -11.05 6.04 -6.15
C SER A 93 -11.56 4.62 -6.29
N ASP A 94 -12.10 4.07 -5.19
CA ASP A 94 -12.77 2.76 -5.18
C ASP A 94 -14.10 2.77 -5.96
N GLY A 95 -14.63 3.95 -6.29
CA GLY A 95 -15.87 4.12 -7.04
C GLY A 95 -15.74 3.85 -8.55
N GLY A 96 -14.51 3.64 -9.05
CA GLY A 96 -14.25 3.34 -10.47
C GLY A 96 -14.78 4.44 -11.42
N LEU A 97 -15.74 4.09 -12.28
CA LEU A 97 -16.40 5.03 -13.21
C LEU A 97 -17.77 5.50 -12.69
N SER A 98 -18.05 5.31 -11.40
CA SER A 98 -19.30 5.76 -10.78
C SER A 98 -19.36 7.29 -10.67
N ARG A 99 -20.58 7.83 -10.77
CA ARG A 99 -20.88 9.22 -10.44
C ARG A 99 -21.22 9.41 -8.97
N GLU A 100 -21.28 8.33 -8.20
CA GLU A 100 -21.50 8.41 -6.76
C GLU A 100 -20.30 9.07 -6.08
N PRO A 101 -20.55 9.98 -5.13
CA PRO A 101 -19.50 10.55 -4.31
C PRO A 101 -18.70 9.46 -3.59
N SER A 102 -17.39 9.61 -3.62
CA SER A 102 -16.44 8.65 -3.05
C SER A 102 -15.24 9.38 -2.47
N ARG A 103 -14.45 8.67 -1.67
CA ARG A 103 -13.13 9.15 -1.26
C ARG A 103 -12.16 9.01 -2.44
N VAL A 104 -11.45 10.09 -2.74
CA VAL A 104 -10.45 10.17 -3.80
C VAL A 104 -9.09 10.42 -3.17
N LEU A 105 -8.10 9.62 -3.58
CA LEU A 105 -6.70 9.83 -3.24
C LEU A 105 -6.01 10.59 -4.37
N CYS A 106 -5.33 11.68 -4.02
CA CYS A 106 -4.49 12.45 -4.93
C CYS A 106 -3.04 12.02 -4.76
N LEU A 107 -2.42 11.54 -5.83
CA LEU A 107 -1.14 10.84 -5.79
C LEU A 107 -0.07 11.58 -6.61
N VAL A 108 1.17 11.51 -6.16
CA VAL A 108 2.36 11.91 -6.92
C VAL A 108 3.27 10.70 -7.11
N ALA A 109 4.00 10.64 -8.22
CA ALA A 109 5.06 9.64 -8.38
C ALA A 109 6.11 9.84 -7.27
N ALA A 110 6.45 8.74 -6.57
CA ALA A 110 7.46 8.71 -5.51
C ALA A 110 8.88 8.52 -6.08
#